data_AF-A0AAW0R564-F1
#
_entry.id   AF-A0AAW0R564-F1
#
_cell.length_a   1.000
_cell.length_b   1.000
_cell.length_c   1.000
_cell.angle_alpha   90.00
_cell.angle_beta   90.00
_cell.angle_gamma   90.00
#
_symmetry.space_group_name_H-M   'P 1'
#
loop_
_entity.id
_entity.type
_entity.pdbx_description
1 polymer ?
#
loop_
_entity_poly.entity_id
_entity_poly.type
_entity_poly.pdbx_seq_one_letter_code
_entity_poly.pdbx_strand_id
1 'polypeptide(L)'
;MGAVCTWGFYKLGQGIREQNELAREKMWSRIHLIPLLQAEEDRDLARRHMADQAREKQLTGDNIKVYNSDRYVRPTYAITPASTTK
;
A
#
# COMPACT_ATOMS: atom_id res chain seq x y z
N MET A 1 39.65 20.81 -20.26
CA MET A 1 38.74 20.66 -19.10
C MET A 1 37.31 21.08 -19.42
N GLY A 2 37.03 22.30 -19.87
CA GLY A 2 35.65 22.76 -20.16
C GLY A 2 34.87 21.92 -21.18
N ALA A 3 35.48 21.52 -22.30
CA ALA A 3 34.83 20.73 -23.36
C ALA A 3 34.43 19.30 -22.92
N VAL A 4 35.18 18.70 -22.01
CA VAL A 4 34.87 17.37 -21.45
C VAL A 4 33.68 17.48 -20.50
N CYS A 5 33.64 18.53 -19.69
CA CYS A 5 32.50 18.80 -18.80
C CYS A 5 31.22 19.07 -19.61
N THR A 6 31.27 19.90 -20.65
CA THR A 6 30.08 20.20 -21.47
C THR A 6 29.54 18.96 -22.18
N TRP A 7 30.41 18.09 -22.70
CA TRP A 7 29.99 16.81 -23.28
C TRP A 7 29.40 15.85 -22.24
N GLY A 8 29.98 15.81 -21.03
CA GLY A 8 29.43 15.06 -19.90
C GLY A 8 28.02 15.51 -19.51
N PHE A 9 27.80 16.82 -19.40
CA PHE A 9 26.46 17.39 -19.12
C PHE A 9 25.46 17.11 -20.24
N TYR A 10 25.89 17.12 -21.50
CA TYR A 10 25.03 16.77 -22.63
C TYR A 10 24.57 15.30 -22.55
N LYS A 11 25.49 14.37 -22.26
CA LYS A 11 25.15 12.94 -22.11
C LYS A 11 24.29 12.68 -20.88
N LEU A 12 24.55 13.37 -19.77
CA LEU A 12 23.70 13.32 -18.58
C LEU A 12 22.26 13.77 -18.90
N GLY A 13 22.10 14.87 -19.63
CA GLY A 13 20.78 15.38 -20.04
C GLY A 13 20.00 14.36 -20.89
N GLN A 14 20.69 13.62 -21.76
CA GLN A 14 20.07 12.51 -22.50
C GLN A 14 19.63 11.38 -21.57
N GLY A 15 20.49 10.95 -20.64
CA GLY A 15 20.17 9.89 -19.68
C GLY A 15 19.01 10.25 -18.75
N ILE A 16 18.92 11.49 -18.28
CA ILE A 16 17.81 11.95 -17.43
C ILE A 16 16.47 11.87 -18.18
N ARG A 17 16.45 12.20 -19.48
CA ARG A 17 15.23 12.10 -20.29
C ARG A 17 14.78 10.66 -20.43
N GLU A 18 15.70 9.74 -20.68
CA GLU A 18 15.40 8.29 -20.75
C GLU A 18 14.88 7.77 -19.40
N GLN A 19 15.52 8.12 -18.29
CA GLN A 19 15.06 7.74 -16.95
C GLN A 19 13.65 8.27 -16.63
N ASN A 20 13.31 9.47 -17.08
CA ASN A 20 11.97 10.01 -16.91
C ASN A 20 10.90 9.23 -17.70
N GLU A 21 11.23 8.79 -18.91
CA GLU A 21 10.33 7.94 -19.71
C GLU A 21 10.16 6.55 -19.07
N LEU A 22 11.24 5.94 -18.58
CA LEU A 22 11.18 4.67 -17.82
C LEU A 22 10.37 4.81 -16.52
N ALA A 23 10.53 5.92 -15.81
CA ALA A 23 9.74 6.22 -14.61
C ALA A 23 8.25 6.42 -14.95
N ARG A 24 7.96 7.03 -16.11
CA ARG A 24 6.59 7.16 -16.62
C ARG A 24 6.01 5.79 -16.94
N GLU A 25 6.73 4.94 -17.67
CA GLU A 25 6.30 3.57 -17.97
C GLU A 25 6.01 2.78 -16.68
N LYS A 26 6.92 2.82 -15.71
CA LYS A 26 6.73 2.21 -14.38
C LYS A 26 5.51 2.75 -13.65
N MET A 27 5.22 4.04 -13.74
CA MET A 27 4.05 4.63 -13.10
C MET A 27 2.76 4.20 -13.80
N TRP A 28 2.76 4.18 -15.13
CA TRP A 28 1.62 3.75 -15.93
C TRP A 28 1.29 2.29 -15.68
N SER A 29 2.29 1.40 -15.63
CA SER A 29 2.06 0.00 -15.28
C SER A 29 1.46 -0.13 -13.88
N ARG A 30 1.93 0.66 -12.91
CA ARG A 30 1.34 0.70 -11.57
C ARG A 30 -0.12 1.15 -11.57
N ILE A 31 -0.48 2.22 -12.28
CA ILE A 31 -1.86 2.73 -12.35
C ILE A 31 -2.83 1.66 -12.85
N HIS A 32 -2.40 0.83 -13.80
CA HIS A 32 -3.25 -0.24 -14.35
C HIS A 32 -3.38 -1.44 -13.41
N LEU A 33 -2.38 -1.69 -12.57
CA LEU A 33 -2.39 -2.82 -11.64
C LEU A 33 -3.01 -2.48 -10.27
N ILE A 34 -2.96 -1.22 -9.84
CA ILE A 34 -3.47 -0.78 -8.53
C ILE A 34 -4.92 -1.22 -8.29
N PRO A 35 -5.88 -1.06 -9.23
CA PRO A 35 -7.27 -1.42 -8.96
C PRO A 35 -7.46 -2.91 -8.64
N LEU A 36 -6.70 -3.79 -9.30
CA LEU A 36 -6.73 -5.23 -9.03
C LEU A 36 -6.18 -5.52 -7.64
N LEU A 37 -4.98 -5.01 -7.33
CA LEU A 37 -4.33 -5.24 -6.04
C LEU A 37 -5.16 -4.68 -4.88
N GLN A 38 -5.71 -3.47 -5.05
CA GLN A 38 -6.58 -2.85 -4.05
C GLN A 38 -7.84 -3.69 -3.81
N ALA A 39 -8.46 -4.22 -4.86
CA ALA A 39 -9.65 -5.06 -4.71
C ALA A 39 -9.34 -6.39 -4.00
N GLU A 40 -8.17 -6.97 -4.23
CA GLU A 40 -7.72 -8.16 -3.50
C GLU A 40 -7.47 -7.86 -2.01
N GLU A 41 -6.75 -6.77 -1.72
CA GLU A 41 -6.49 -6.34 -0.34
C GLU A 41 -7.79 -6.00 0.40
N ASP A 42 -8.70 -5.25 -0.22
CA ASP A 42 -9.97 -4.86 0.41
C ASP A 42 -10.84 -6.09 0.78
N ARG A 43 -10.84 -7.14 -0.06
CA ARG A 43 -11.54 -8.41 0.24
C ARG A 43 -10.95 -9.10 1.46
N ASP A 44 -9.62 -9.17 1.53
CA ASP A 44 -8.92 -9.83 2.63
C ASP A 44 -9.06 -9.06 3.94
N LEU A 45 -9.03 -7.73 3.88
CA LEU A 45 -9.25 -6.86 5.04
C LEU A 45 -10.68 -6.97 5.56
N ALA A 46 -11.68 -6.95 4.69
CA ALA A 46 -13.08 -7.13 5.08
C ALA A 46 -13.29 -8.48 5.79
N ARG A 47 -12.70 -9.55 5.25
CA ARG A 47 -12.76 -10.89 5.85
C ARG A 47 -12.15 -10.92 7.25
N ARG A 48 -10.98 -10.33 7.44
CA ARG A 48 -10.31 -10.27 8.76
C ARG A 48 -11.12 -9.44 9.75
N HIS A 49 -11.60 -8.28 9.31
CA HIS A 49 -12.40 -7.38 10.15
C HIS A 49 -13.69 -8.04 10.64
N MET A 50 -14.43 -8.73 9.77
CA MET A 50 -15.65 -9.44 10.17
C MET A 50 -15.34 -10.60 11.14
N ALA A 51 -14.22 -11.31 10.94
CA ALA A 51 -13.78 -12.35 11.86
C ALA A 51 -13.40 -11.78 13.23
N ASP A 52 -12.73 -10.63 13.27
CA ASP A 52 -12.36 -9.92 14.50
C ASP A 52 -13.61 -9.48 15.28
N GLN A 53 -14.59 -8.88 14.60
CA GLN A 53 -15.86 -8.48 15.20
C GLN A 53 -16.64 -9.68 15.77
N ALA A 54 -16.64 -10.81 15.06
CA ALA A 54 -17.28 -12.04 15.56
C ALA A 54 -16.57 -12.56 16.82
N ARG A 55 -15.23 -12.51 16.88
CA ARG A 55 -14.45 -12.90 18.07
C ARG A 55 -14.67 -11.96 19.23
N GLU A 56 -14.65 -10.65 18.99
CA GLU A 56 -14.91 -9.64 20.02
C GLU A 56 -16.30 -9.83 20.63
N LYS A 57 -17.32 -10.04 19.79
CA LYS A 57 -18.68 -10.32 20.24
C LYS A 57 -18.77 -11.60 21.10
N GLN A 58 -18.00 -12.65 20.78
CA GLN A 58 -17.97 -13.88 21.59
C GLN A 58 -17.30 -13.67 22.95
N LEU A 59 -16.28 -12.82 23.05
CA LEU A 59 -15.51 -12.61 24.27
C LEU A 59 -16.12 -11.54 25.19
N THR A 60 -16.62 -10.45 24.60
CA THR A 60 -17.08 -9.25 25.30
C THR A 60 -18.61 -9.14 25.33
N GLY A 61 -19.32 -9.96 24.54
CA GLY A 61 -20.78 -9.97 24.41
C GLY A 61 -21.30 -9.04 23.31
N ASP A 62 -20.63 -7.91 23.07
CA ASP A 62 -20.95 -6.93 22.02
C ASP A 62 -19.69 -6.33 21.39
N ASN A 63 -19.86 -5.64 20.24
CA ASN A 63 -18.77 -4.91 19.57
C ASN A 63 -18.64 -3.51 20.15
N ILE A 64 -17.43 -3.13 20.59
CA ILE A 64 -17.20 -1.81 21.18
C ILE A 64 -16.87 -0.79 20.09
N LYS A 65 -17.72 0.23 19.96
CA LYS A 65 -17.46 1.37 19.08
C LYS A 65 -16.50 2.35 19.77
N VAL A 66 -15.25 2.42 19.30
CA VAL A 66 -14.23 3.34 19.83
C VAL A 66 -14.44 4.78 19.36
N TYR A 67 -14.86 4.97 18.10
CA TYR A 67 -15.04 6.28 17.49
C TYR A 67 -16.51 6.68 17.47
N ASN A 68 -16.84 7.92 17.83
CA ASN A 68 -18.23 8.40 17.86
C ASN A 68 -18.84 8.68 16.48
N SER A 69 -18.07 8.58 15.39
CA SER A 69 -18.56 8.78 14.02
C SER A 69 -18.97 7.46 13.36
N ASP A 70 -19.83 7.55 12.34
CA ASP A 70 -20.25 6.37 11.54
C ASP A 70 -19.31 6.07 10.36
N ARG A 71 -18.18 6.78 10.27
CA ARG A 71 -17.16 6.53 9.25
C ARG A 71 -16.42 5.24 9.59
N TYR A 72 -16.22 4.40 8.57
CA TYR A 72 -15.32 3.25 8.69
C TYR A 72 -13.88 3.73 8.93
N VAL A 73 -13.29 3.23 10.02
CA VAL A 73 -11.88 3.45 10.34
C VAL A 73 -11.19 2.10 10.30
N ARG A 74 -10.16 1.98 9.47
CA ARG A 74 -9.36 0.77 9.40
C ARG A 74 -8.68 0.49 10.76
N PRO A 75 -8.68 -0.76 11.27
CA PRO A 75 -7.95 -1.11 12.47
C PRO A 75 -6.44 -0.86 12.29
N THR A 76 -5.80 -0.19 13.26
CA THR A 76 -4.36 0.11 13.22
C THR A 76 -3.49 -1.10 13.57
N TYR A 77 -3.99 -1.97 14.45
CA TYR A 77 -3.28 -3.15 14.93
C TYR A 77 -4.09 -4.39 14.63
N ALA A 78 -3.44 -5.40 14.04
CA ALA A 78 -4.01 -6.74 13.94
C ALA A 78 -3.51 -7.58 15.11
N ILE A 79 -4.39 -8.39 15.70
CA ILE A 79 -4.01 -9.34 16.73
C ILE A 79 -3.14 -10.42 16.07
N THR A 80 -1.82 -10.32 16.24
CA THR A 80 -0.89 -11.36 15.82
C THR A 80 -0.95 -12.54 16.79
N PRO A 81 -0.90 -13.79 16.30
CA PRO A 81 -0.93 -14.96 17.17
C PRO A 81 0.28 -14.96 18.12
N ALA A 82 0.05 -15.34 19.38
CA ALA A 82 1.10 -15.38 20.42
C ALA A 82 2.20 -16.42 20.13
N SER A 83 1.89 -17.44 19.34
CA SER A 83 2.85 -18.43 18.84
C SER A 83 2.58 -18.66 17.36
N THR A 84 3.63 -18.54 16.54
CA THR A 84 3.61 -18.98 15.15
C THR A 84 4.25 -20.36 15.11
N THR A 85 3.53 -21.36 14.61
CA THR A 85 4.15 -22.65 14.27
C THR A 85 5.16 -22.37 13.16
N LYS A 86 6.45 -22.56 13.45
CA LYS A 86 7.50 -22.60 12.43
C LYS A 86 7.46 -23.93 11.69
#